data_AF-A0A068ULP4-F1
#
_entry.id   AF-A0A068ULP4-F1
#
_cell.length_a   1.000
_cell.length_b   1.000
_cell.length_c   1.000
_cell.angle_alpha   90.00
_cell.angle_beta   90.00
_cell.angle_gamma   90.00
#
_symmetry.space_group_name_H-M   'P 1'
#
loop_
_entity.id
_entity.type
_entity.pdbx_description
1 polymer ?
#
loop_
_entity_poly.entity_id
_entity_poly.type
_entity_poly.pdbx_seq_one_letter_code
_entity_poly.pdbx_strand_id
1 'polypeptide(L)'
;MIGLKNQVTLGFSLPTHDITLEAAWPELFIDNRGRYWNVPESISLDCLSLVSESGLRYRFGIHKNGGLPSSVDSLNAAEAPLALLPGFCAKGAVSYEKSKDLWRQRETKEDLIVETPNGKFWRPSYDVCLKEPHSAISGIIGATCASWFGNGKSVVAVESREAGVDHIPYNAKSRSPFSLDMFGSFCYTFQHGKFRKLFGDLSRIDARLDVASVSALAKQISNVGNASYSNAENFPSSPRFNVILQQQVVGPIVFRVDSRFVLDLARGSRGPHFEEAIFSLNYALRLLQSGKVVAWYSPKRKEGMIELRLFEF
;
A
#
# COMPACT_ATOMS: atom_id res chain seq x y z
N MET A 1 -6.81 24.11 -15.50
CA MET A 1 -7.60 23.50 -16.60
C MET A 1 -7.65 22.01 -16.29
N ILE A 2 -8.79 21.48 -15.86
CA ILE A 2 -8.94 20.07 -15.50
C ILE A 2 -9.00 19.30 -16.82
N GLY A 3 -7.86 18.79 -17.28
CA GLY A 3 -7.80 17.96 -18.48
C GLY A 3 -8.60 16.68 -18.27
N LEU A 4 -9.29 16.21 -19.33
CA LEU A 4 -9.88 14.88 -19.32
C LEU A 4 -8.80 13.86 -19.00
N LYS A 5 -9.01 13.08 -17.94
CA LYS A 5 -8.18 11.93 -17.62
C LYS A 5 -8.84 10.71 -18.25
N ASN A 6 -8.14 10.11 -19.20
CA ASN A 6 -8.59 8.89 -19.83
C ASN A 6 -7.77 7.74 -19.25
N GLN A 7 -8.45 6.78 -18.62
CA GLN A 7 -7.87 5.55 -18.11
C GLN A 7 -8.69 4.39 -18.64
N VAL A 8 -8.01 3.38 -19.18
CA VAL A 8 -8.59 2.14 -19.65
C VAL A 8 -7.90 0.99 -18.93
N THR A 9 -8.69 0.15 -18.27
CA THR A 9 -8.22 -1.06 -17.61
C THR A 9 -8.97 -2.25 -18.18
N LEU A 10 -8.23 -3.22 -18.72
CA LEU A 10 -8.75 -4.48 -19.24
C LEU A 10 -8.19 -5.62 -18.40
N GLY A 11 -9.07 -6.42 -17.80
CA GLY A 11 -8.72 -7.59 -17.00
C GLY A 11 -9.14 -8.88 -17.69
N PHE A 12 -8.25 -9.86 -17.72
CA PHE A 12 -8.52 -11.21 -18.18
C PHE A 12 -8.16 -12.19 -17.06
N SER A 13 -9.14 -12.95 -16.59
CA SER A 13 -8.91 -13.99 -15.58
C SER A 13 -8.72 -15.34 -16.27
N LEU A 14 -7.57 -15.95 -16.05
CA LEU A 14 -7.22 -17.30 -16.45
C LEU A 14 -7.31 -18.23 -15.22
N PRO A 15 -7.38 -19.56 -15.40
CA PRO A 15 -7.56 -20.50 -14.28
C PRO A 15 -6.52 -20.40 -13.16
N THR A 16 -5.33 -19.89 -13.44
CA THR A 16 -4.21 -19.78 -12.50
C THR A 16 -3.60 -18.38 -12.43
N HIS A 17 -4.04 -17.44 -13.28
CA HIS A 17 -3.42 -16.13 -13.45
C HIS A 17 -4.44 -15.06 -13.78
N ASP A 18 -4.20 -13.84 -13.31
CA ASP A 18 -4.92 -12.66 -13.78
C ASP A 18 -3.98 -11.80 -14.62
N ILE A 19 -4.42 -11.41 -15.80
CA ILE A 19 -3.71 -10.51 -16.70
C ILE A 19 -4.44 -9.18 -16.70
N THR A 20 -3.73 -8.10 -16.41
CA THR A 20 -4.26 -6.74 -16.42
C THR A 20 -3.47 -5.90 -17.43
N LEU A 21 -4.19 -5.30 -18.37
CA LEU A 21 -3.67 -4.25 -19.24
C LEU A 21 -4.26 -2.92 -18.79
N GLU A 22 -3.40 -1.98 -18.43
CA GLU A 22 -3.78 -0.65 -18.01
C GLU A 22 -3.09 0.39 -18.89
N ALA A 23 -3.83 1.42 -19.28
CA ALA A 23 -3.34 2.48 -20.14
C ALA A 23 -3.99 3.80 -19.72
N ALA A 24 -3.18 4.83 -19.47
CA ALA A 24 -3.64 6.11 -18.92
C ALA A 24 -2.93 7.31 -19.56
N TRP A 25 -3.72 8.32 -19.94
CA TRP A 25 -3.27 9.60 -20.49
C TRP A 25 -4.16 10.77 -20.01
N PRO A 26 -3.66 11.68 -19.16
CA PRO A 26 -2.46 11.54 -18.34
C PRO A 26 -2.76 10.78 -17.02
N GLU A 27 -1.78 10.04 -16.51
CA GLU A 27 -1.89 9.29 -15.26
C GLU A 27 -1.41 10.10 -14.04
N LEU A 28 -2.11 9.97 -12.92
CA LEU A 28 -1.75 10.62 -11.66
C LEU A 28 -1.10 9.60 -10.72
N PHE A 29 0.20 9.74 -10.49
CA PHE A 29 0.96 8.94 -9.53
C PHE A 29 1.10 9.64 -8.18
N ILE A 30 1.08 8.86 -7.10
CA ILE A 30 1.37 9.35 -5.76
C ILE A 30 2.72 8.77 -5.32
N ASP A 31 3.67 9.64 -5.00
CA ASP A 31 4.97 9.25 -4.46
C ASP A 31 4.85 8.79 -2.99
N ASN A 32 5.88 8.12 -2.47
CA ASN A 32 5.97 7.67 -1.09
C ASN A 32 5.91 8.82 -0.06
N ARG A 33 6.10 10.08 -0.49
CA ARG A 33 5.96 11.30 0.30
C ARG A 33 4.55 11.92 0.21
N GLY A 34 3.61 11.26 -0.47
CA GLY A 34 2.26 11.77 -0.69
C GLY A 34 2.16 12.91 -1.72
N ARG A 35 3.19 13.07 -2.57
CA ARG A 35 3.21 14.09 -3.64
C ARG A 35 2.59 13.54 -4.91
N TYR A 36 1.82 14.38 -5.60
CA TYR A 36 1.15 14.02 -6.84
C TYR A 36 2.01 14.35 -8.06
N TRP A 37 2.18 13.37 -8.94
CA TRP A 37 2.93 13.46 -10.18
C TRP A 37 2.04 13.16 -11.36
N ASN A 38 2.05 14.04 -12.35
CA ASN A 38 1.33 13.87 -13.60
C ASN A 38 2.26 13.25 -14.64
N VAL A 39 1.94 12.05 -15.10
CA VAL A 39 2.68 11.32 -16.15
C VAL A 39 1.89 11.42 -17.45
N PRO A 40 2.47 11.97 -18.53
CA PRO A 40 1.75 12.19 -19.78
C PRO A 40 1.19 10.91 -20.41
N GLU A 41 1.97 9.83 -20.38
CA GLU A 41 1.64 8.53 -20.96
C GLU A 41 2.09 7.42 -20.02
N SER A 42 1.18 6.50 -19.67
CA SER A 42 1.56 5.22 -19.06
C SER A 42 0.77 4.06 -19.63
N ILE A 43 1.46 2.97 -19.89
CA ILE A 43 0.90 1.69 -20.30
C ILE A 43 1.56 0.60 -19.48
N SER A 44 0.79 -0.28 -18.87
CA SER A 44 1.30 -1.45 -18.16
C SER A 44 0.53 -2.71 -18.51
N LEU A 45 1.28 -3.79 -18.74
CA LEU A 45 0.75 -5.13 -18.88
C LEU A 45 1.33 -5.97 -17.74
N ASP A 46 0.47 -6.47 -16.86
CA ASP A 46 0.85 -7.25 -15.69
C ASP A 46 0.18 -8.61 -15.71
N CYS A 47 0.93 -9.64 -15.32
CA CYS A 47 0.43 -10.98 -15.07
C CYS A 47 0.70 -11.34 -13.60
N LEU A 48 -0.35 -11.69 -12.88
CA LEU A 48 -0.35 -12.03 -11.47
C LEU A 48 -0.78 -13.48 -11.28
N SER A 49 -0.07 -14.25 -10.47
CA SER A 49 -0.54 -15.57 -10.03
C SER A 49 -1.75 -15.42 -9.10
N LEU A 50 -2.78 -16.25 -9.26
CA LEU A 50 -3.96 -16.23 -8.39
C LEU A 50 -3.63 -16.45 -6.90
N VAL A 51 -4.50 -15.91 -6.04
CA VAL A 51 -4.33 -15.86 -4.58
C VAL A 51 -4.44 -17.26 -3.98
N SER A 52 -3.33 -17.76 -3.43
CA SER A 52 -3.35 -18.82 -2.43
C SER A 52 -3.40 -18.19 -1.03
N GLU A 53 -4.25 -18.73 -0.14
CA GLU A 53 -4.38 -18.28 1.27
C GLU A 53 -3.03 -18.30 2.02
N SER A 54 -2.16 -19.23 1.64
CA SER A 54 -0.74 -19.22 1.99
C SER A 54 0.05 -19.84 0.85
N GLY A 55 1.22 -19.31 0.55
CA GLY A 55 2.07 -19.87 -0.50
C GLY A 55 2.82 -18.84 -1.33
N LEU A 56 3.35 -19.35 -2.45
CA LEU A 56 4.15 -18.59 -3.38
C LEU A 56 3.24 -17.81 -4.34
N ARG A 57 3.49 -16.51 -4.44
CA ARG A 57 2.89 -15.61 -5.41
C ARG A 57 3.98 -15.00 -6.26
N TYR A 58 3.67 -14.75 -7.52
CA TYR A 58 4.55 -14.02 -8.41
C TYR A 58 3.75 -13.07 -9.30
N ARG A 59 4.42 -11.99 -9.68
CA ARG A 59 3.95 -11.01 -10.65
C ARG A 59 5.06 -10.74 -11.63
N PHE A 60 4.75 -10.68 -12.90
CA PHE A 60 5.66 -10.14 -13.90
C PHE A 60 4.89 -9.20 -14.81
N GLY A 61 5.53 -8.13 -15.22
CA GLY A 61 4.87 -7.10 -16.00
C GLY A 61 5.83 -6.26 -16.80
N ILE A 62 5.27 -5.56 -17.76
CA ILE A 62 5.97 -4.65 -18.64
C ILE A 62 5.28 -3.30 -18.52
N HIS A 63 6.06 -2.26 -18.28
CA HIS A 63 5.59 -0.89 -18.13
C HIS A 63 6.30 0.00 -19.15
N LYS A 64 5.54 0.85 -19.83
CA LYS A 64 6.04 1.91 -20.69
C LYS A 64 5.51 3.24 -20.18
N ASN A 65 6.43 4.13 -19.84
CA ASN A 65 6.10 5.52 -19.53
C ASN A 65 6.59 6.43 -20.65
N GLY A 66 5.79 7.44 -21.01
CA GLY A 66 6.11 8.45 -22.00
C GLY A 66 5.94 9.86 -21.46
N GLY A 67 6.76 10.78 -21.96
CA GLY A 67 6.77 12.19 -21.54
C GLY A 67 7.38 12.42 -20.15
N LEU A 68 7.80 13.66 -19.90
CA LEU A 68 8.45 14.02 -18.64
C LEU A 68 7.38 14.18 -17.53
N PRO A 69 7.54 13.53 -16.37
CA PRO A 69 6.62 13.70 -15.25
C PRO A 69 6.69 15.14 -14.71
N SER A 70 5.54 15.70 -14.38
CA SER A 70 5.41 17.04 -13.77
C SER A 70 4.76 16.96 -12.39
N SER A 71 5.29 17.71 -11.43
CA SER A 71 4.67 17.81 -10.09
C SER A 71 3.38 18.63 -10.19
N VAL A 72 2.30 18.15 -9.56
CA VAL A 72 1.04 18.90 -9.47
C VAL A 72 1.19 20.04 -8.45
N ASP A 73 1.97 19.82 -7.39
CA ASP A 73 2.27 20.82 -6.38
C ASP A 73 3.57 21.54 -6.76
N SER A 74 3.45 22.78 -7.25
CA SER A 74 4.54 23.60 -7.80
C SER A 74 5.42 24.30 -6.76
N LEU A 75 5.17 24.08 -5.46
CA LEU A 75 5.81 24.85 -4.38
C LEU A 75 7.25 24.41 -4.06
N ASN A 76 7.69 23.25 -4.52
CA ASN A 76 9.09 22.82 -4.44
C ASN A 76 9.41 22.02 -5.71
N ALA A 77 10.38 22.49 -6.51
CA ALA A 77 10.90 21.76 -7.67
C ALA A 77 11.70 20.52 -7.21
N ALA A 78 10.98 19.54 -6.68
CA ALA A 78 11.56 18.27 -6.31
C ALA A 78 11.85 17.46 -7.58
N GLU A 79 12.91 16.66 -7.54
CA GLU A 79 13.24 15.76 -8.63
C GLU A 79 12.19 14.64 -8.75
N ALA A 80 11.79 14.32 -9.98
CA ALA A 80 10.83 13.26 -10.23
C ALA A 80 11.40 11.88 -9.83
N PRO A 81 10.57 10.97 -9.29
CA PRO A 81 10.99 9.61 -8.99
C PRO A 81 11.56 8.93 -10.23
N LEU A 82 12.71 8.27 -10.08
CA LEU A 82 13.37 7.57 -11.18
C LEU A 82 12.47 6.51 -11.81
N ALA A 83 11.45 5.98 -11.15
CA ALA A 83 10.50 5.04 -11.72
C ALA A 83 9.54 5.65 -12.75
N LEU A 84 9.30 6.98 -12.68
CA LEU A 84 8.34 7.69 -13.54
C LEU A 84 8.96 8.29 -14.80
N LEU A 85 10.30 8.30 -14.91
CA LEU A 85 10.96 8.79 -16.13
C LEU A 85 10.55 7.95 -17.36
N PRO A 86 10.54 8.54 -18.56
CA PRO A 86 10.27 7.84 -19.80
C PRO A 86 11.07 6.55 -19.98
N GLY A 87 10.48 5.59 -20.69
CA GLY A 87 11.17 4.37 -21.11
C GLY A 87 10.35 3.12 -20.89
N PHE A 88 10.96 2.00 -21.24
CA PHE A 88 10.38 0.67 -21.14
C PHE A 88 11.01 -0.10 -19.99
N CYS A 89 10.20 -0.77 -19.17
CA CYS A 89 10.64 -1.46 -17.98
C CYS A 89 9.94 -2.82 -17.88
N ALA A 90 10.72 -3.89 -17.80
CA ALA A 90 10.20 -5.18 -17.36
C ALA A 90 10.40 -5.29 -15.84
N LYS A 91 9.37 -5.76 -15.12
CA LYS A 91 9.39 -5.94 -13.67
C LYS A 91 8.97 -7.37 -13.34
N GLY A 92 9.57 -7.92 -12.31
CA GLY A 92 9.22 -9.20 -11.73
C GLY A 92 9.18 -9.09 -10.21
N ALA A 93 8.30 -9.83 -9.58
CA ALA A 93 8.22 -9.96 -8.13
C ALA A 93 7.83 -11.39 -7.78
N VAL A 94 8.44 -11.93 -6.73
CA VAL A 94 8.07 -13.22 -6.13
C VAL A 94 7.95 -13.01 -4.62
N SER A 95 6.91 -13.55 -4.01
CA SER A 95 6.70 -13.50 -2.57
C SER A 95 6.17 -14.81 -2.04
N TYR A 96 6.54 -15.16 -0.82
CA TYR A 96 5.97 -16.27 -0.08
C TYR A 96 5.26 -15.73 1.16
N GLU A 97 3.97 -16.00 1.28
CA GLU A 97 3.16 -15.65 2.44
C GLU A 97 2.86 -16.88 3.28
N LYS A 98 2.99 -16.74 4.60
CA LYS A 98 2.58 -17.75 5.56
C LYS A 98 1.86 -17.10 6.73
N SER A 99 0.70 -17.65 7.07
CA SER A 99 -0.10 -17.28 8.23
C SER A 99 -0.29 -18.48 9.15
N LYS A 100 -0.36 -18.23 10.45
CA LYS A 100 -0.67 -19.23 11.46
C LYS A 100 -1.55 -18.63 12.55
N ASP A 101 -2.71 -19.25 12.74
CA ASP A 101 -3.58 -18.96 13.88
C ASP A 101 -2.94 -19.53 15.15
N LEU A 102 -2.64 -18.66 16.12
CA LEU A 102 -2.26 -19.06 17.48
C LEU A 102 -3.48 -19.56 18.25
N TRP A 103 -4.62 -18.92 18.01
CA TRP A 103 -5.92 -19.26 18.58
C TRP A 103 -7.03 -18.79 17.64
N ARG A 104 -8.11 -19.56 17.54
CA ARG A 104 -9.30 -19.19 16.78
C ARG A 104 -10.52 -19.91 17.31
N GLN A 105 -11.58 -19.16 17.59
CA GLN A 105 -12.87 -19.74 17.93
C GLN A 105 -13.76 -19.78 16.69
N ARG A 106 -13.91 -20.97 16.11
CA ARG A 106 -14.83 -21.19 14.99
C ARG A 106 -16.28 -21.05 15.46
N GLU A 107 -17.10 -20.45 14.61
CA GLU A 107 -18.53 -20.34 14.87
C GLU A 107 -19.20 -21.72 14.74
N THR A 108 -20.04 -22.08 15.72
CA THR A 108 -20.92 -23.25 15.62
C THR A 108 -22.35 -22.84 15.25
N LYS A 109 -23.17 -23.79 14.81
CA LYS A 109 -24.58 -23.54 14.50
C LYS A 109 -25.39 -23.10 15.73
N GLU A 110 -24.96 -23.50 16.92
CA GLU A 110 -25.58 -23.15 18.20
C GLU A 110 -25.31 -21.69 18.58
N ASP A 111 -24.11 -21.17 18.26
CA ASP A 111 -23.74 -19.76 18.48
C ASP A 111 -24.63 -18.75 17.72
N LEU A 112 -25.33 -19.21 16.68
CA LEU A 112 -26.24 -18.41 15.87
C LEU A 112 -27.62 -18.27 16.51
N ILE A 113 -27.98 -19.12 17.47
CA ILE A 113 -29.33 -19.18 18.02
C ILE A 113 -29.31 -18.63 19.45
N VAL A 114 -30.06 -17.56 19.69
CA VAL A 114 -30.24 -16.99 21.02
C VAL A 114 -31.59 -17.41 21.56
N GLU A 115 -31.59 -18.13 22.68
CA GLU A 115 -32.81 -18.47 23.41
C GLU A 115 -33.22 -17.29 24.29
N THR A 116 -34.46 -16.85 24.13
CA THR A 116 -35.07 -15.82 24.96
C THR A 116 -36.42 -16.35 25.47
N PRO A 117 -37.02 -15.72 26.50
CA PRO A 117 -38.35 -16.12 26.98
C PRO A 117 -39.43 -16.15 25.88
N ASN A 118 -39.22 -15.37 24.81
CA ASN A 118 -40.12 -15.25 23.66
C ASN A 118 -39.80 -16.22 22.51
N GLY A 119 -38.86 -17.15 22.70
CA GLY A 119 -38.46 -18.13 21.70
C GLY A 119 -36.99 -18.03 21.26
N LYS A 120 -36.66 -18.78 20.22
CA LYS A 120 -35.31 -18.87 19.64
C LYS A 120 -35.15 -17.88 18.49
N PHE A 121 -34.15 -17.01 18.56
CA PHE A 121 -33.87 -15.99 17.55
C PHE A 121 -32.53 -16.25 16.87
N TRP A 122 -32.52 -16.16 15.54
CA TRP A 122 -31.29 -16.23 14.76
C TRP A 122 -30.53 -14.89 14.80
N ARG A 123 -29.27 -14.91 15.24
CA ARG A 123 -28.42 -13.73 15.41
C ARG A 123 -27.02 -13.95 14.80
N PRO A 124 -26.84 -13.80 13.47
CA PRO A 124 -25.52 -13.82 12.86
C PRO A 124 -24.70 -12.58 13.25
N SER A 125 -23.40 -12.64 12.99
CA SER A 125 -22.52 -11.46 13.04
C SER A 125 -23.07 -10.32 12.16
N TYR A 126 -22.78 -9.07 12.53
CA TYR A 126 -23.02 -7.93 11.66
C TYR A 126 -22.14 -7.98 10.40
N ASP A 127 -20.96 -8.59 10.50
CA ASP A 127 -20.02 -8.82 9.40
C ASP A 127 -19.47 -10.25 9.47
N VAL A 128 -19.62 -11.01 8.39
CA VAL A 128 -19.17 -12.41 8.29
C VAL A 128 -17.64 -12.54 8.43
N CYS A 129 -16.87 -11.54 8.01
CA CYS A 129 -15.40 -11.54 8.16
C CYS A 129 -14.95 -11.39 9.61
N LEU A 130 -15.82 -10.89 10.50
CA LEU A 130 -15.52 -10.64 11.92
C LEU A 130 -16.23 -11.63 12.85
N LYS A 131 -16.85 -12.69 12.32
CA LYS A 131 -17.65 -13.62 13.11
C LYS A 131 -16.82 -14.56 14.01
N GLU A 132 -15.53 -14.74 13.70
CA GLU A 132 -14.62 -15.65 14.39
C GLU A 132 -13.48 -14.87 15.07
N PRO A 133 -13.48 -14.76 16.41
CA PRO A 133 -12.38 -14.15 17.12
C PRO A 133 -11.16 -15.07 17.02
N HIS A 134 -9.99 -14.45 16.83
CA HIS A 134 -8.76 -15.15 16.57
C HIS A 134 -7.55 -14.32 16.98
N SER A 135 -6.43 -15.00 17.15
CA SER A 135 -5.10 -14.41 17.23
C SER A 135 -4.23 -15.13 16.21
N ALA A 136 -3.62 -14.36 15.31
CA ALA A 136 -2.83 -14.90 14.22
C ALA A 136 -1.53 -14.12 14.06
N ILE A 137 -0.49 -14.84 13.61
CA ILE A 137 0.74 -14.25 13.10
C ILE A 137 0.82 -14.55 11.62
N SER A 138 1.19 -13.56 10.81
CA SER A 138 1.47 -13.76 9.39
C SER A 138 2.73 -13.04 8.98
N GLY A 139 3.37 -13.58 7.94
CA GLY A 139 4.61 -13.06 7.41
C GLY A 139 4.66 -13.21 5.91
N ILE A 140 5.26 -12.22 5.26
CA ILE A 140 5.55 -12.22 3.83
C ILE A 140 7.03 -11.94 3.67
N ILE A 141 7.69 -12.73 2.82
CA ILE A 141 9.04 -12.44 2.34
C ILE A 141 9.02 -12.48 0.82
N GLY A 142 9.74 -11.59 0.17
CA GLY A 142 9.74 -11.52 -1.29
C GLY A 142 10.94 -10.80 -1.88
N ALA A 143 11.06 -10.91 -3.18
CA ALA A 143 12.07 -10.25 -3.99
C ALA A 143 11.40 -9.57 -5.19
N THR A 144 11.96 -8.44 -5.59
CA THR A 144 11.59 -7.73 -6.82
C THR A 144 12.82 -7.56 -7.70
N CYS A 145 12.62 -7.70 -9.00
CA CYS A 145 13.60 -7.35 -10.00
C CYS A 145 12.97 -6.42 -11.02
N ALA A 146 13.77 -5.54 -11.59
CA ALA A 146 13.33 -4.71 -12.69
C ALA A 146 14.50 -4.45 -13.64
N SER A 147 14.18 -4.37 -14.93
CA SER A 147 15.12 -4.12 -16.01
C SER A 147 14.56 -3.05 -16.91
N TRP A 148 15.39 -2.09 -17.29
CA TRP A 148 14.99 -0.96 -18.11
C TRP A 148 15.66 -1.07 -19.48
N PHE A 149 14.83 -0.91 -20.50
CA PHE A 149 15.22 -1.03 -21.89
C PHE A 149 14.94 0.29 -22.61
N GLY A 150 15.79 0.63 -23.58
CA GLY A 150 15.69 1.89 -24.32
C GLY A 150 16.15 3.08 -23.49
N ASN A 151 17.40 3.03 -23.01
CA ASN A 151 18.07 4.11 -22.27
C ASN A 151 18.19 5.36 -23.16
N GLY A 152 17.12 6.15 -23.25
CA GLY A 152 17.23 7.55 -23.61
C GLY A 152 18.02 8.20 -22.49
N LYS A 153 19.27 8.57 -22.78
CA LYS A 153 20.02 9.58 -22.03
C LYS A 153 19.02 10.60 -21.49
N SER A 154 19.08 10.91 -20.20
CA SER A 154 18.26 11.95 -19.60
C SER A 154 18.20 13.14 -20.56
N VAL A 155 17.02 13.41 -21.13
CA VAL A 155 16.77 14.63 -21.88
C VAL A 155 16.63 15.74 -20.84
N VAL A 156 17.75 16.08 -20.21
CA VAL A 156 18.08 17.43 -19.76
C VAL A 156 19.12 17.95 -20.76
N ALA A 157 18.74 17.88 -22.03
CA ALA A 157 19.35 18.63 -23.11
C ALA A 157 18.18 19.24 -23.88
N VAL A 158 17.44 20.14 -23.20
CA VAL A 158 16.68 21.13 -23.94
C VAL A 158 17.73 22.00 -24.61
N GLU A 159 17.73 21.98 -25.94
CA GLU A 159 18.40 22.98 -26.77
C GLU A 159 18.05 24.38 -26.27
N SER A 160 18.93 24.97 -25.48
CA SER A 160 19.16 26.41 -25.53
C SER A 160 20.45 26.58 -26.30
N ARG A 161 20.29 26.65 -27.62
CA ARG A 161 21.35 27.02 -28.55
C ARG A 161 21.56 28.52 -28.41
N GLU A 162 22.10 28.96 -27.27
CA GLU A 162 22.56 30.33 -27.07
C GLU A 162 23.90 30.32 -26.32
N ALA A 163 24.83 31.04 -26.90
CA ALA A 163 26.25 30.94 -26.64
C ALA A 163 26.65 31.43 -25.24
N GLY A 164 27.48 30.63 -24.56
CA GLY A 164 28.50 31.11 -23.64
C GLY A 164 28.04 31.64 -22.28
N VAL A 165 27.63 30.75 -21.37
CA VAL A 165 27.83 30.93 -19.92
C VAL A 165 28.04 29.55 -19.29
N ASP A 166 29.17 29.35 -18.60
CA ASP A 166 29.48 28.14 -17.83
C ASP A 166 28.45 27.95 -16.71
N HIS A 167 27.47 27.06 -16.93
CA HIS A 167 26.55 26.61 -15.90
C HIS A 167 26.94 25.22 -15.41
N ILE A 168 27.17 25.12 -14.10
CA ILE A 168 27.49 23.89 -13.37
C ILE A 168 26.48 22.79 -13.74
N PRO A 169 26.92 21.59 -14.17
CA PRO A 169 26.00 20.55 -14.60
C PRO A 169 25.16 20.07 -13.41
N TYR A 170 23.85 20.29 -13.47
CA TYR A 170 22.90 19.59 -12.60
C TYR A 170 23.08 18.09 -12.83
N ASN A 171 23.41 17.36 -11.76
CA ASN A 171 23.73 15.92 -11.79
C ASN A 171 22.71 15.13 -12.60
N ALA A 172 23.10 14.63 -13.77
CA ALA A 172 22.30 13.71 -14.56
C ALA A 172 22.16 12.39 -13.79
N LYS A 173 21.01 12.19 -13.15
CA LYS A 173 20.73 10.96 -12.41
C LYS A 173 20.51 9.82 -13.40
N SER A 174 21.51 8.95 -13.54
CA SER A 174 21.40 7.79 -14.41
C SER A 174 20.55 6.72 -13.73
N ARG A 175 19.56 6.21 -14.46
CA ARG A 175 18.77 5.07 -14.02
C ARG A 175 19.60 3.80 -14.22
N SER A 176 19.76 2.97 -13.19
CA SER A 176 20.41 1.66 -13.35
C SER A 176 19.63 0.82 -14.36
N PRO A 177 20.29 0.15 -15.32
CA PRO A 177 19.61 -0.70 -16.30
C PRO A 177 18.94 -1.90 -15.64
N PHE A 178 19.38 -2.29 -14.44
CA PHE A 178 18.83 -3.39 -13.67
C PHE A 178 18.76 -3.06 -12.17
N SER A 179 17.74 -3.55 -11.48
CA SER A 179 17.60 -3.47 -10.04
C SER A 179 17.10 -4.79 -9.47
N LEU A 180 17.63 -5.17 -8.32
CA LEU A 180 17.19 -6.32 -7.54
C LEU A 180 17.07 -5.91 -6.08
N ASP A 181 15.96 -6.27 -5.44
CA ASP A 181 15.71 -5.94 -4.05
C ASP A 181 14.87 -6.99 -3.36
N MET A 182 14.92 -7.03 -2.03
CA MET A 182 14.07 -7.87 -1.20
C MET A 182 13.16 -7.02 -0.33
N PHE A 183 11.98 -7.55 -0.05
CA PHE A 183 11.01 -6.93 0.84
C PHE A 183 10.42 -7.99 1.76
N GLY A 184 9.84 -7.53 2.86
CA GLY A 184 9.14 -8.42 3.77
C GLY A 184 8.21 -7.68 4.70
N SER A 185 7.26 -8.40 5.25
CA SER A 185 6.35 -7.88 6.25
C SER A 185 6.05 -8.92 7.31
N PHE A 186 5.87 -8.48 8.54
CA PHE A 186 5.39 -9.30 9.65
C PHE A 186 4.14 -8.65 10.23
N CYS A 187 3.10 -9.44 10.46
CA CYS A 187 1.83 -8.98 10.99
C CYS A 187 1.41 -9.84 12.18
N TYR A 188 0.87 -9.18 13.20
CA TYR A 188 0.16 -9.81 14.30
C TYR A 188 -1.26 -9.24 14.36
N THR A 189 -2.23 -10.13 14.34
CA THR A 189 -3.65 -9.78 14.46
C THR A 189 -4.21 -10.41 15.72
N PHE A 190 -4.94 -9.61 16.48
CA PHE A 190 -5.74 -10.06 17.61
C PHE A 190 -7.14 -9.48 17.50
N GLN A 191 -8.14 -10.35 17.46
CA GLN A 191 -9.54 -9.98 17.47
C GLN A 191 -10.23 -10.61 18.69
N HIS A 192 -10.87 -9.77 19.48
CA HIS A 192 -11.77 -10.15 20.54
C HIS A 192 -13.22 -9.97 20.13
N GLY A 193 -14.04 -10.97 20.46
CA GLY A 193 -15.49 -10.98 20.26
C GLY A 193 -15.96 -11.30 18.84
N LYS A 194 -17.27 -11.57 18.72
CA LYS A 194 -17.89 -12.16 17.51
C LYS A 194 -18.68 -11.15 16.68
N PHE A 195 -18.67 -9.87 17.07
CA PHE A 195 -19.36 -8.75 16.41
C PHE A 195 -20.86 -9.00 16.14
N ARG A 196 -21.59 -9.44 17.16
CA ARG A 196 -23.03 -9.76 17.17
C ARG A 196 -23.84 -8.97 18.18
N LYS A 197 -23.24 -8.61 19.33
CA LYS A 197 -23.96 -7.90 20.39
C LYS A 197 -24.04 -6.42 20.06
N LEU A 198 -24.95 -5.73 20.74
CA LEU A 198 -25.18 -4.31 20.52
C LEU A 198 -24.01 -3.44 21.01
N PHE A 199 -23.22 -3.88 21.99
CA PHE A 199 -22.11 -3.10 22.56
C PHE A 199 -20.96 -4.00 23.00
N GLY A 200 -19.73 -3.49 22.88
CA GLY A 200 -18.53 -4.07 23.50
C GLY A 200 -18.14 -5.48 23.03
N ASP A 201 -18.53 -5.88 21.83
CA ASP A 201 -18.35 -7.24 21.31
C ASP A 201 -17.34 -7.34 20.16
N LEU A 202 -16.73 -6.23 19.77
CA LEU A 202 -15.59 -6.26 18.86
C LEU A 202 -14.53 -5.28 19.33
N SER A 203 -13.34 -5.83 19.55
CA SER A 203 -12.10 -5.08 19.72
C SER A 203 -11.04 -5.82 18.93
N ARG A 204 -10.39 -5.14 17.98
CA ARG A 204 -9.36 -5.74 17.12
C ARG A 204 -8.14 -4.85 17.04
N ILE A 205 -6.99 -5.49 17.05
CA ILE A 205 -5.68 -4.87 16.93
C ILE A 205 -4.93 -5.62 15.83
N ASP A 206 -4.45 -4.90 14.82
CA ASP A 206 -3.51 -5.41 13.83
C ASP A 206 -2.23 -4.58 13.92
N ALA A 207 -1.10 -5.23 14.17
CA ALA A 207 0.21 -4.61 14.19
C ALA A 207 1.07 -5.20 13.08
N ARG A 208 1.55 -4.36 12.17
CA ARG A 208 2.29 -4.76 10.97
C ARG A 208 3.59 -4.01 10.85
N LEU A 209 4.69 -4.73 10.68
CA LEU A 209 6.00 -4.20 10.36
C LEU A 209 6.31 -4.51 8.90
N ASP A 210 6.55 -3.48 8.09
CA ASP A 210 6.88 -3.57 6.68
C ASP A 210 8.30 -3.09 6.41
N VAL A 211 9.08 -3.89 5.69
CA VAL A 211 10.37 -3.54 5.13
C VAL A 211 10.24 -3.55 3.61
N ALA A 212 10.17 -2.35 3.02
CA ALA A 212 9.98 -2.20 1.58
C ALA A 212 11.23 -2.54 0.75
N SER A 213 12.42 -2.38 1.33
CA SER A 213 13.70 -2.56 0.64
C SER A 213 14.80 -2.97 1.63
N VAL A 214 15.25 -4.22 1.55
CA VAL A 214 16.36 -4.73 2.37
C VAL A 214 17.68 -4.12 1.92
N SER A 215 17.88 -3.94 0.61
CA SER A 215 19.13 -3.38 0.08
C SER A 215 19.35 -1.94 0.51
N ALA A 216 18.30 -1.12 0.50
CA ALA A 216 18.39 0.27 0.95
C ALA A 216 18.38 0.38 2.48
N LEU A 217 17.71 -0.52 3.20
CA LEU A 217 17.85 -0.64 4.65
C LEU A 217 19.29 -0.96 5.07
N ALA A 218 19.94 -1.93 4.41
CA ALA A 218 21.33 -2.29 4.69
C ALA A 218 22.28 -1.12 4.43
N LYS A 219 22.08 -0.37 3.33
CA LYS A 219 22.83 0.87 3.04
C LYS A 219 22.61 1.94 4.11
N GLN A 220 21.37 2.11 4.60
CA GLN A 220 21.06 3.04 5.67
C GLN A 220 21.83 2.67 6.94
N ILE A 221 21.82 1.39 7.33
CA ILE A 221 22.55 0.90 8.51
C ILE A 221 24.07 1.01 8.33
N SER A 222 24.62 0.72 7.15
CA SER A 222 26.07 0.87 6.93
C SER A 222 26.53 2.32 6.99
N ASN A 223 25.71 3.25 6.50
CA ASN A 223 26.03 4.67 6.49
C ASN A 223 25.95 5.30 7.89
N VAL A 224 25.24 4.69 8.85
CA VAL A 224 25.24 5.11 10.27
C VAL A 224 26.64 5.02 10.89
N GLY A 225 27.48 4.08 10.42
CA GLY A 225 28.87 3.92 10.87
C GLY A 225 29.84 4.99 10.33
N ASN A 226 29.58 5.53 9.13
CA ASN A 226 30.47 6.44 8.43
C ASN A 226 29.92 7.87 8.45
N ALA A 227 30.41 8.69 9.39
CA ALA A 227 29.99 10.07 9.55
C ALA A 227 30.36 10.93 8.33
N SER A 228 29.37 11.30 7.52
CA SER A 228 29.36 12.60 6.86
C SER A 228 27.92 13.09 6.74
N TYR A 229 27.71 14.32 7.17
CA TYR A 229 26.46 15.08 7.11
C TYR A 229 26.12 15.34 5.63
N SER A 230 25.69 14.31 4.90
CA SER A 230 25.05 14.50 3.59
C SER A 230 23.55 14.57 3.82
N ASN A 231 22.93 15.62 3.27
CA ASN A 231 21.52 15.98 3.44
C ASN A 231 20.62 14.75 3.59
N ALA A 232 19.86 14.72 4.69
CA ALA A 232 18.82 13.76 4.97
C ALA A 232 17.67 13.87 3.96
N GLU A 233 17.95 13.55 2.70
CA GLU A 233 16.89 13.14 1.80
C GLU A 233 16.43 11.76 2.28
N ASN A 234 15.42 11.79 3.16
CA ASN A 234 14.71 10.64 3.70
C ASN A 234 14.66 9.50 2.68
N PHE A 235 15.45 8.46 2.93
CA PHE A 235 15.52 7.29 2.08
C PHE A 235 14.13 6.61 2.07
N PRO A 236 13.62 6.17 0.91
CA PRO A 236 12.36 5.42 0.78
C PRO A 236 12.27 4.12 1.61
N SER A 237 13.34 3.75 2.31
CA SER A 237 13.67 2.38 2.72
C SER A 237 13.62 2.14 4.22
N SER A 238 13.26 3.14 5.01
CA SER A 238 13.09 2.95 6.46
C SER A 238 11.90 2.02 6.73
N PRO A 239 12.03 1.06 7.66
CA PRO A 239 10.94 0.15 7.99
C PRO A 239 9.73 0.94 8.49
N ARG A 240 8.53 0.47 8.14
CA ARG A 240 7.28 1.12 8.53
C ARG A 240 6.51 0.22 9.48
N PHE A 241 6.05 0.80 10.57
CA PHE A 241 5.22 0.12 11.54
C PHE A 241 3.81 0.69 11.46
N ASN A 242 2.85 -0.14 11.06
CA ASN A 242 1.43 0.21 10.97
C ASN A 242 0.69 -0.46 12.13
N VAL A 243 -0.19 0.30 12.79
CA VAL A 243 -1.06 -0.20 13.85
C VAL A 243 -2.49 0.17 13.51
N ILE A 244 -3.34 -0.83 13.37
CA ILE A 244 -4.76 -0.67 13.16
C ILE A 244 -5.46 -1.05 14.46
N LEU A 245 -6.26 -0.12 14.99
CA LEU A 245 -7.16 -0.35 16.11
C LEU A 245 -8.58 -0.29 15.59
N GLN A 246 -9.40 -1.28 15.92
CA GLN A 246 -10.81 -1.30 15.58
C GLN A 246 -11.63 -1.60 16.83
N GLN A 247 -12.64 -0.77 17.10
CA GLN A 247 -13.51 -0.89 18.26
C GLN A 247 -14.96 -0.71 17.82
N GLN A 248 -15.83 -1.63 18.23
CA GLN A 248 -17.27 -1.44 18.08
C GLN A 248 -17.73 -0.26 18.94
N VAL A 249 -18.48 0.64 18.31
CA VAL A 249 -19.15 1.74 18.97
C VAL A 249 -20.52 1.28 19.45
N VAL A 250 -21.38 0.88 18.51
CA VAL A 250 -22.73 0.38 18.77
C VAL A 250 -23.24 -0.42 17.58
N GLY A 251 -23.80 -1.60 17.84
CA GLY A 251 -24.36 -2.51 16.85
C GLY A 251 -23.40 -2.72 15.66
N PRO A 252 -23.84 -2.45 14.42
CA PRO A 252 -23.00 -2.63 13.23
C PRO A 252 -21.93 -1.52 13.02
N ILE A 253 -21.83 -0.53 13.92
CA ILE A 253 -20.91 0.60 13.78
C ILE A 253 -19.57 0.28 14.45
N VAL A 254 -18.49 0.37 13.68
CA VAL A 254 -17.11 0.17 14.12
C VAL A 254 -16.30 1.42 13.84
N PHE A 255 -15.61 1.92 14.85
CA PHE A 255 -14.60 2.94 14.68
C PHE A 255 -13.24 2.29 14.50
N ARG A 256 -12.50 2.72 13.47
CA ARG A 256 -11.18 2.20 13.14
C ARG A 256 -10.19 3.34 13.01
N VAL A 257 -9.02 3.17 13.61
CA VAL A 257 -7.86 4.06 13.49
C VAL A 257 -6.73 3.28 12.87
N ASP A 258 -6.18 3.78 11.76
CA ASP A 258 -5.01 3.23 11.10
C ASP A 258 -3.85 4.21 11.30
N SER A 259 -2.84 3.84 12.09
CA SER A 259 -1.69 4.68 12.44
C SER A 259 -0.43 4.14 11.81
N ARG A 260 0.33 5.02 11.16
CA ARG A 260 1.55 4.66 10.45
C ARG A 260 2.75 5.38 11.04
N PHE A 261 3.81 4.63 11.33
CA PHE A 261 5.06 5.12 11.88
C PHE A 261 6.23 4.71 10.97
N VAL A 262 7.22 5.58 10.81
CA VAL A 262 8.47 5.31 10.12
C VAL A 262 9.56 5.12 11.16
N LEU A 263 10.31 4.03 11.05
CA LEU A 263 11.43 3.71 11.92
C LEU A 263 12.71 4.27 11.30
N ASP A 264 13.05 5.51 11.63
CA ASP A 264 14.28 6.12 11.14
C ASP A 264 15.49 5.57 11.92
N LEU A 265 16.39 4.91 11.20
CA LEU A 265 17.59 4.29 11.75
C LEU A 265 18.82 5.21 11.69
N ALA A 266 18.66 6.47 11.26
CA ALA A 266 19.76 7.44 11.20
C ALA A 266 20.32 7.78 12.60
N ARG A 267 21.64 7.99 12.69
CA ARG A 267 22.34 8.31 13.94
C ARG A 267 21.85 9.66 14.48
N GLY A 268 21.15 9.63 15.62
CA GLY A 268 20.57 10.82 16.27
C GLY A 268 19.06 11.01 16.07
N SER A 269 18.38 10.09 15.36
CA SER A 269 16.92 10.10 15.28
C SER A 269 16.31 9.79 16.66
N ARG A 270 15.32 10.60 17.08
CA ARG A 270 14.58 10.38 18.32
C ARG A 270 13.42 9.39 18.06
N GLY A 271 13.75 8.12 17.91
CA GLY A 271 12.76 7.03 17.90
C GLY A 271 11.79 7.01 16.70
N PRO A 272 10.68 6.25 16.78
CA PRO A 272 9.71 6.12 15.69
C PRO A 272 9.07 7.47 15.35
N HIS A 273 9.08 7.85 14.08
CA HIS A 273 8.45 9.07 13.59
C HIS A 273 7.01 8.78 13.14
N PHE A 274 6.03 9.53 13.64
CA PHE A 274 4.64 9.41 13.23
C PHE A 274 4.46 9.92 11.79
N GLU A 275 4.02 9.05 10.88
CA GLU A 275 3.82 9.41 9.47
C GLU A 275 2.42 9.96 9.25
N GLU A 276 1.37 9.22 9.61
CA GLU A 276 -0.02 9.55 9.31
C GLU A 276 -0.96 8.75 10.22
N ALA A 277 -2.14 9.28 10.49
CA ALA A 277 -3.26 8.50 11.01
C ALA A 277 -4.49 8.70 10.11
N ILE A 278 -5.21 7.62 9.84
CA ILE A 278 -6.47 7.63 9.12
C ILE A 278 -7.55 7.17 10.08
N PHE A 279 -8.58 8.00 10.25
CA PHE A 279 -9.74 7.69 11.06
C PHE A 279 -10.86 7.21 10.15
N SER A 280 -11.55 6.15 10.54
CA SER A 280 -12.63 5.58 9.75
C SER A 280 -13.80 5.13 10.62
N LEU A 281 -15.00 5.32 10.10
CA LEU A 281 -16.25 4.85 10.68
C LEU A 281 -16.89 3.89 9.68
N ASN A 282 -17.07 2.65 10.11
CA ASN A 282 -17.59 1.57 9.29
C ASN A 282 -18.99 1.20 9.77
N TYR A 283 -19.94 1.10 8.86
CA TYR A 283 -21.27 0.54 9.11
C TYR A 283 -21.40 -0.79 8.38
N ALA A 284 -21.46 -1.89 9.11
CA ALA A 284 -21.61 -3.23 8.54
C ALA A 284 -23.06 -3.51 8.11
N LEU A 285 -23.24 -3.89 6.86
CA LEU A 285 -24.53 -4.22 6.27
C LEU A 285 -24.77 -5.72 6.42
N ARG A 286 -25.40 -6.10 7.55
CA ARG A 286 -25.69 -7.49 7.92
C ARG A 286 -26.37 -8.32 6.82
N LEU A 287 -27.22 -7.69 6.01
CA LEU A 287 -27.93 -8.36 4.89
C LEU A 287 -27.01 -8.70 3.72
N LEU A 288 -25.89 -8.00 3.58
CA LEU A 288 -24.92 -8.16 2.49
C LEU A 288 -23.68 -8.95 2.92
N GLN A 289 -23.79 -9.73 4.00
CA GLN A 289 -22.75 -10.59 4.57
C GLN A 289 -21.49 -9.84 5.04
N SER A 290 -20.68 -9.36 4.09
CA SER A 290 -19.43 -8.60 4.29
C SER A 290 -19.54 -7.15 3.78
N GLY A 291 -20.67 -6.79 3.17
CA GLY A 291 -20.90 -5.44 2.68
C GLY A 291 -20.85 -4.40 3.79
N LYS A 292 -20.23 -3.24 3.53
CA LYS A 292 -20.12 -2.15 4.51
C LYS A 292 -20.00 -0.79 3.85
N VAL A 293 -20.47 0.23 4.57
CA VAL A 293 -20.20 1.63 4.24
C VAL A 293 -19.03 2.10 5.09
N VAL A 294 -18.02 2.67 4.46
CA VAL A 294 -16.79 3.16 5.12
C VAL A 294 -16.70 4.65 4.86
N ALA A 295 -16.73 5.45 5.92
CA ALA A 295 -16.35 6.85 5.87
C ALA A 295 -14.96 6.99 6.48
N TRP A 296 -13.99 7.50 5.74
CA TRP A 296 -12.63 7.70 6.24
C TRP A 296 -12.16 9.14 6.05
N TYR A 297 -11.24 9.56 6.92
CA TYR A 297 -10.63 10.88 6.91
C TYR A 297 -9.15 10.79 7.32
N SER A 298 -8.29 11.45 6.54
CA SER A 298 -6.89 11.68 6.88
C SER A 298 -6.70 13.15 7.30
N PRO A 299 -6.40 13.44 8.58
CA PRO A 299 -6.12 14.80 9.03
C PRO A 299 -4.86 15.38 8.39
N LYS A 300 -3.86 14.53 8.08
CA LYS A 300 -2.61 14.98 7.46
C LYS A 300 -2.83 15.47 6.05
N ARG A 301 -3.67 14.77 5.27
CA ARG A 301 -3.98 15.12 3.88
C ARG A 301 -5.12 16.12 3.76
N LYS A 302 -5.93 16.26 4.81
CA LYS A 302 -7.21 17.01 4.80
C LYS A 302 -8.19 16.47 3.75
N GLU A 303 -8.15 15.15 3.56
CA GLU A 303 -8.97 14.43 2.59
C GLU A 303 -9.83 13.40 3.31
N GLY A 304 -11.03 13.17 2.80
CA GLY A 304 -11.92 12.12 3.26
C GLY A 304 -12.83 11.64 2.15
N MET A 305 -13.32 10.41 2.30
CA MET A 305 -14.19 9.79 1.32
C MET A 305 -15.17 8.85 2.01
N ILE A 306 -16.32 8.66 1.37
CA ILE A 306 -17.31 7.66 1.75
C ILE A 306 -17.37 6.63 0.63
N GLU A 307 -17.17 5.38 0.98
CA GLU A 307 -17.15 4.25 0.06
C GLU A 307 -18.20 3.22 0.48
N LEU A 308 -18.90 2.66 -0.50
CA LEU A 308 -19.68 1.44 -0.31
C LEU A 308 -18.85 0.26 -0.83
N ARG A 309 -18.53 -0.68 0.07
CA ARG A 309 -17.81 -1.91 -0.27
C ARG A 309 -18.79 -3.07 -0.24
N LEU A 310 -18.87 -3.80 -1.36
CA LEU A 310 -19.73 -4.97 -1.54
C LEU A 310 -18.85 -6.17 -1.91
N PHE A 311 -19.24 -7.37 -1.48
CA PHE A 311 -18.58 -8.63 -1.87
C PHE A 311 -17.09 -8.73 -1.50
N GLU A 312 -16.70 -8.23 -0.33
CA GLU A 312 -15.35 -8.42 0.21
C GLU A 312 -15.28 -9.87 0.74
N PHE A 313 -14.74 -10.80 -0.07
CA PHE A 313 -14.60 -12.22 0.25
C PHE A 313 -13.12 -12.63 0.29
#